data_AF-A0A5C8SK93-F1
#
_entry.id   AF-A0A5C8SK93-F1
#
_cell.length_a   1.000
_cell.length_b   1.000
_cell.length_c   1.000
_cell.angle_alpha   90.00
_cell.angle_beta   90.00
_cell.angle_gamma   90.00
#
_symmetry.space_group_name_H-M   'P 1'
#
loop_
_entity.id
_entity.type
_entity.pdbx_description
1 polymer ?
#
loop_
_entity_poly.entity_id
_entity_poly.type
_entity_poly.pdbx_seq_one_letter_code
_entity_poly.pdbx_strand_id
1 'polypeptide(L)' 'MHAKRLAETEAALARTDRLWRAEVSRLYGPEGVLRFGYGPEGRGVDGSSVRRAYEARRDAVASWRHERRSAHAVR' A
#
# COMPACT_ATOMS: atom_id res chain seq x y z
N MET A 1 8.69 -18.54 12.68
CA MET A 1 9.24 -17.26 12.18
C MET A 1 8.37 -16.63 11.09
N HIS A 2 7.97 -17.38 10.05
CA HIS A 2 7.16 -16.87 8.93
C HIS A 2 5.79 -16.29 9.33
N ALA A 3 5.06 -16.92 10.25
CA ALA A 3 3.76 -16.40 10.69
C ALA A 3 3.84 -15.00 11.34
N LYS A 4 4.89 -14.75 12.14
CA LYS A 4 5.14 -13.45 12.76
C LYS A 4 5.49 -12.38 11.71
N ARG A 5 6.38 -12.71 10.77
CA ARG A 5 6.75 -11.81 9.67
C ARG A 5 5.57 -11.49 8.76
N LEU A 6 4.73 -12.49 8.46
CA LEU A 6 3.51 -12.29 7.68
C LEU A 6 2.58 -11.27 8.37
N ALA A 7 2.29 -11.45 9.67
CA ALA A 7 1.47 -10.50 10.43
C ALA A 7 2.07 -9.07 10.48
N GLU A 8 3.39 -8.95 10.60
CA GLU A 8 4.09 -7.66 10.56
C GLU A 8 3.91 -6.97 9.20
N THR A 9 4.06 -7.71 8.10
CA THR A 9 3.86 -7.18 6.73
C THR A 9 2.41 -6.85 6.44
N GLU A 10 1.43 -7.60 6.99
CA GLU A 10 0.00 -7.29 6.89
C GLU A 10 -0.33 -5.99 7.62
N ALA A 11 0.21 -5.78 8.82
CA ALA A 11 0.03 -4.55 9.56
C ALA A 11 0.67 -3.34 8.84
N ALA A 12 1.86 -3.52 8.25
CA ALA A 12 2.51 -2.49 7.44
C ALA A 12 1.72 -2.13 6.18
N LEU A 13 1.20 -3.14 5.48
CA LEU A 13 0.34 -2.95 4.32
C LEU A 13 -0.95 -2.20 4.68
N ALA A 14 -1.63 -2.58 5.77
CA ALA A 14 -2.85 -1.90 6.21
C ALA A 14 -2.60 -0.42 6.55
N ARG A 15 -1.48 -0.12 7.22
CA ARG A 15 -1.11 1.27 7.56
C ARG A 15 -0.82 2.11 6.32
N THR A 16 0.01 1.59 5.42
CA THR A 16 0.42 2.31 4.20
C THR A 16 -0.73 2.47 3.20
N ASP A 17 -1.61 1.48 3.08
CA ASP A 17 -2.84 1.58 2.28
C ASP A 17 -3.76 2.70 2.82
N ARG A 18 -3.96 2.76 4.14
CA ARG A 18 -4.77 3.82 4.77
C ARG A 18 -4.20 5.21 4.51
N LEU A 19 -2.88 5.38 4.67
CA LEU A 19 -2.22 6.67 4.41
C LEU A 19 -2.36 7.09 2.95
N TRP A 20 -2.13 6.16 2.02
CA TRP A 20 -2.31 6.42 0.60
C TRP A 20 -3.75 6.81 0.25
N ARG A 21 -4.75 6.08 0.77
CA ARG A 21 -6.17 6.42 0.58
C ARG A 21 -6.49 7.80 1.14
N ALA A 22 -5.96 8.15 2.31
CA ALA A 22 -6.16 9.46 2.90
C ALA A 22 -5.58 10.58 2.03
N GLU A 23 -4.38 10.42 1.48
CA GLU A 23 -3.77 11.41 0.58
C GLU A 23 -4.54 11.56 -0.73
N VAL A 24 -4.98 10.44 -1.33
CA VAL A 24 -5.79 10.47 -2.56
C VAL A 24 -7.15 11.12 -2.29
N SER A 25 -7.81 10.79 -1.18
CA SER A 25 -9.09 11.42 -0.80
C SER A 25 -8.93 12.90 -0.45
N ARG A 26 -7.80 13.30 0.14
CA ARG A 26 -7.49 14.71 0.42
C ARG A 26 -7.31 15.52 -0.88
N LEU A 27 -6.71 14.92 -1.90
CA LEU A 27 -6.46 15.60 -3.17
C LEU A 27 -7.68 15.63 -4.10
N TYR A 28 -8.44 14.54 -4.17
CA TYR A 28 -9.52 14.35 -5.16
C TYR A 28 -10.93 14.25 -4.56
N GLY A 29 -11.06 14.45 -3.24
CA GLY A 29 -12.33 14.34 -2.52
C GLY A 29 -12.67 12.91 -2.07
N PRO A 30 -13.83 12.70 -1.44
CA PRO A 30 -14.19 11.43 -0.80
C PRO A 30 -14.18 10.23 -1.77
N GLU A 31 -14.64 10.43 -3.01
CA GLU A 31 -14.63 9.41 -4.07
C GLU A 31 -13.29 9.31 -4.83
N GLY A 32 -12.28 10.06 -4.38
CA GLY A 32 -10.98 10.15 -5.05
C GLY A 32 -10.31 8.80 -5.24
N VAL A 33 -10.35 7.93 -4.23
CA VAL A 33 -9.78 6.59 -4.32
C VAL A 33 -10.50 5.72 -5.35
N LEU A 34 -11.84 5.82 -5.42
CA LEU A 34 -12.64 5.07 -6.36
C LEU A 34 -12.34 5.47 -7.80
N ARG A 35 -12.24 6.78 -8.06
CA ARG A 35 -12.09 7.33 -9.41
C ARG A 35 -10.64 7.32 -9.91
N PHE A 36 -9.68 7.60 -9.03
CA PHE A 36 -8.30 7.90 -9.41
C PHE A 36 -7.28 6.92 -8.82
N GLY A 37 -7.67 6.14 -7.79
CA GLY A 37 -6.73 5.31 -7.03
C GLY A 37 -6.01 4.23 -7.85
N TYR A 38 -6.63 3.72 -8.91
CA TYR A 38 -6.04 2.69 -9.76
C TYR A 38 -5.47 3.23 -11.09
N GLY A 39 -5.55 4.55 -11.31
CA GLY A 39 -4.96 5.25 -12.44
C GLY A 39 -3.59 5.87 -12.14
N PRO A 40 -2.96 6.55 -13.12
CA PRO A 40 -1.73 7.33 -12.92
C PRO A 40 -1.83 8.37 -11.80
N GLU A 41 -3.00 8.99 -11.64
CA GLU A 41 -3.31 10.01 -10.64
C GLU A 41 -3.12 9.49 -9.21
N GLY A 42 -3.59 8.26 -8.95
CA GLY A 42 -3.41 7.58 -7.68
C GLY A 42 -1.95 7.28 -7.35
N ARG A 43 -1.05 7.31 -8.34
CA ARG A 43 0.39 7.19 -8.08
C ARG A 43 1.02 8.49 -7.60
N GLY A 44 0.36 9.63 -7.83
CA GLY A 44 0.88 10.97 -7.53
C GLY A 44 2.01 11.38 -8.49
N VAL A 45 2.27 12.69 -8.53
CA VAL A 45 3.44 13.29 -9.21
C VAL A 45 4.66 13.24 -8.30
N ASP A 46 5.86 13.25 -8.88
CA ASP A 46 7.10 13.17 -8.10
C ASP A 46 7.22 14.32 -7.09
N GLY A 47 7.70 13.99 -5.89
CA GLY A 47 7.76 14.93 -4.76
C GLY A 47 6.43 15.16 -4.01
N SER A 48 5.28 14.73 -4.55
CA SER A 48 3.99 14.86 -3.85
C SER A 48 3.85 13.93 -2.65
N SER A 49 2.96 14.29 -1.71
CA SER A 49 2.60 13.41 -0.59
C SER A 49 1.93 12.11 -1.08
N VAL A 50 1.10 12.19 -2.12
CA VAL A 50 0.47 11.02 -2.77
C VAL A 50 1.54 10.08 -3.32
N ARG A 51 2.58 10.61 -3.98
CA ARG A 51 3.71 9.80 -4.48
C ARG A 51 4.42 9.06 -3.36
N ARG A 52 4.81 9.77 -2.29
CA ARG A 52 5.47 9.14 -1.14
C ARG A 52 4.61 8.04 -0.51
N ALA A 53 3.32 8.29 -0.34
CA ALA A 53 2.39 7.30 0.21
C ALA A 53 2.20 6.09 -0.73
N TYR A 54 2.15 6.33 -2.04
CA TYR A 54 2.05 5.27 -3.05
C TYR A 54 3.29 4.37 -3.04
N GLU A 55 4.49 4.93 -2.98
CA GLU A 55 5.74 4.17 -2.93
C GLU A 55 5.83 3.32 -1.66
N ALA A 56 5.54 3.91 -0.50
CA ALA A 56 5.51 3.18 0.77
C ALA A 56 4.52 2.00 0.73
N ARG A 57 3.33 2.22 0.14
CA ARG A 57 2.34 1.16 -0.08
C ARG A 57 2.84 0.08 -1.04
N ARG A 58 3.47 0.47 -2.15
CA ARG A 58 4.04 -0.48 -3.13
C ARG A 58 5.07 -1.39 -2.47
N ASP A 59 5.95 -0.83 -1.65
CA ASP A 59 7.01 -1.58 -0.97
C ASP A 59 6.43 -2.51 0.11
N ALA A 60 5.39 -2.07 0.82
CA ALA A 60 4.64 -2.92 1.76
C ALA A 60 3.93 -4.09 1.05
N VAL A 61 3.32 -3.85 -0.13
CA VAL A 61 2.73 -4.92 -0.95
C VAL A 61 3.79 -5.93 -1.39
N ALA A 62 4.97 -5.47 -1.80
CA ALA A 62 6.06 -6.34 -2.21
C ALA A 62 6.53 -7.25 -1.05
N SER A 63 6.73 -6.66 0.13
CA SER A 63 7.11 -7.39 1.35
C SER A 63 6.07 -8.43 1.76
N TRP A 64 4.78 -8.05 1.76
CA TRP A 64 3.69 -8.97 2.08
C TRP A 64 3.59 -10.12 1.08
N ARG A 65 3.71 -9.85 -0.22
CA ARG A 65 3.71 -10.91 -1.25
C ARG A 65 4.88 -11.87 -1.08
N HIS A 66 6.05 -11.38 -0.68
CA HIS A 66 7.21 -12.21 -0.40
C HIS A 66 6.91 -13.17 0.76
N GLU A 67 6.52 -12.65 1.92
CA GLU A 67 6.25 -13.48 3.10
C GLU A 67 5.05 -14.42 2.90
N ARG A 68 4.00 -13.98 2.19
CA ARG A 68 2.84 -14.81 1.89
C ARG A 68 3.20 -16.00 0.99
N ARG A 69 4.11 -15.85 0.03
CA ARG A 69 4.61 -16.98 -0.77
C ARG A 69 5.44 -17.94 0.08
N SER A 70 6.35 -17.40 0.90
CA SER A 70 7.17 -18.20 1.80
C SER A 70 6.32 -19.00 2.81
N ALA A 71 5.24 -18.41 3.33
CA ALA A 71 4.33 -19.10 4.24
C ALA A 71 3.56 -20.26 3.58
N HIS A 72 3.24 -20.17 2.28
CA HIS A 72 2.61 -21.27 1.55
C HIS A 72 3.60 -22.37 1.16
N ALA A 73 4.87 -22.04 0.94
CA ALA A 73 5.90 -23.01 0.57
C ALA A 73 6.39 -23.88 1.74
N VAL A 74 6.14 -23.45 2.98
CA VAL A 74 6.54 -24.15 4.22
C VAL A 74 5.41 -25.06 4.75
N ARG A 75 4.29 -25.13 4.05
CA ARG A 75 3.07 -25.84 4.47
C ARG A 75 2.90 -27.12 3.66
#